data_AF-A0A6H5L362-F1
#
_entry.id   AF-A0A6H5L362-F1
#
_cell.length_a   1.000
_cell.length_b   1.000
_cell.length_c   1.000
_cell.angle_alpha   90.00
_cell.angle_beta   90.00
_cell.angle_gamma   90.00
#
_symmetry.space_group_name_H-M   'P 1'
#
loop_
_entity.id
_entity.type
_entity.pdbx_description
1 polymer ?
#
loop_
_entity_poly.entity_id
_entity_poly.type
_entity_poly.pdbx_seq_one_letter_code
_entity_poly.pdbx_strand_id
1 'polypeptide(L)'
;MLYVCNNASWAIGEIANAVNREVVAPWVPGIMSRLVDIIGQKTADPKLVENVCITVGRLGSACPETLAPDLPRYCSDWCEGLTMVRDRTEKEAAFKGLCLVIRHNPSGILDSLGSFCRAVGSWHDPDPEMTVPPELAEAFQQILQTCKTQAGDRWVEAMRRDVAYDLHDYLVRTYRIQ
;
A
#
# COMPACT_ATOMS: atom_id res chain seq x y z
N MET A 1 3.84 19.22 17.60
CA MET A 1 2.95 18.95 16.44
C MET A 1 2.97 17.47 16.06
N LEU A 2 4.15 16.85 15.92
CA LEU A 2 4.33 15.41 15.63
C LEU A 2 3.40 14.47 16.43
N TYR A 3 3.45 14.54 17.77
CA TYR A 3 2.62 13.70 18.65
C TYR A 3 1.11 13.88 18.44
N VAL A 4 0.67 15.11 18.12
CA VAL A 4 -0.76 15.40 17.90
C VAL A 4 -1.22 14.78 16.58
N CYS A 5 -0.45 14.97 15.50
CA CYS A 5 -0.75 14.36 14.21
C CYS A 5 -0.71 12.83 14.27
N ASN A 6 0.23 12.28 15.04
CA ASN A 6 0.34 10.85 15.26
C ASN A 6 -0.91 10.27 15.94
N ASN A 7 -1.33 10.86 17.05
CA ASN A 7 -2.50 10.42 17.80
C ASN A 7 -3.79 10.61 16.99
N ALA A 8 -3.91 11.71 16.25
CA ALA A 8 -5.05 11.95 15.37
C ALA A 8 -5.14 10.90 14.26
N SER A 9 -4.02 10.57 13.61
CA SER A 9 -3.98 9.55 12.55
C SER A 9 -4.37 8.18 13.10
N TRP A 10 -3.79 7.77 14.23
CA TRP A 10 -4.13 6.51 14.88
C TRP A 10 -5.62 6.43 15.25
N ALA A 11 -6.18 7.48 15.86
CA ALA A 11 -7.59 7.52 16.22
C ALA A 11 -8.51 7.39 15.00
N ILE A 12 -8.16 8.03 13.87
CA ILE A 12 -8.89 7.86 12.60
C ILE A 12 -8.86 6.40 12.16
N GLY A 13 -7.71 5.72 12.24
CA GLY A 13 -7.58 4.32 11.88
C GLY A 13 -8.43 3.39 12.76
N GLU A 14 -8.48 3.65 14.07
CA GLU A 14 -9.34 2.90 15.00
C GLU A 14 -10.83 3.11 14.69
N ILE A 15 -11.24 4.35 14.41
CA ILE A 15 -12.62 4.67 14.02
C ILE A 15 -12.99 3.93 12.73
N ALA A 16 -12.09 3.88 11.75
CA ALA A 16 -12.31 3.18 10.49
C ALA A 16 -12.54 1.67 10.68
N ASN A 17 -11.93 1.07 11.70
CA ASN A 17 -12.11 -0.35 12.03
C ASN A 17 -13.38 -0.62 12.86
N ALA A 18 -13.73 0.30 13.77
CA ALA A 18 -14.77 0.08 14.76
C ALA A 18 -16.17 0.53 14.32
N VAL A 19 -16.27 1.42 13.33
CA VAL A 19 -17.52 2.07 12.93
C VAL A 19 -17.97 1.60 11.55
N ASN A 20 -19.29 1.47 11.36
CA ASN A 20 -19.89 1.11 10.07
C ASN A 20 -19.41 2.02 8.94
N ARG A 21 -19.10 1.41 7.78
CA ARG A 21 -18.55 2.11 6.62
C ARG A 21 -19.41 3.27 6.15
N GLU A 22 -20.73 3.18 6.27
CA GLU A 22 -21.68 4.22 5.85
C GLU A 22 -21.53 5.51 6.67
N VAL A 23 -21.06 5.40 7.91
CA VAL A 23 -20.82 6.55 8.80
C VAL A 23 -19.46 7.19 8.49
N VAL A 24 -18.45 6.38 8.17
CA VAL A 24 -17.08 6.84 7.92
C VAL A 24 -16.92 7.41 6.51
N ALA A 25 -17.52 6.76 5.50
CA ALA A 25 -17.33 7.05 4.08
C ALA A 25 -17.48 8.53 3.69
N PRO A 26 -18.45 9.31 4.21
CA PRO A 26 -18.59 10.73 3.87
C PRO A 26 -17.37 11.59 4.24
N TRP A 27 -16.60 11.18 5.24
CA TRP A 27 -15.46 11.93 5.77
C TRP A 27 -14.13 11.53 5.13
N VAL A 28 -14.09 10.34 4.51
CA VAL A 28 -12.87 9.76 3.93
C VAL A 28 -12.18 10.68 2.93
N PRO A 29 -12.85 11.35 1.98
CA PRO A 29 -12.16 12.21 1.00
C PRO A 29 -11.39 13.36 1.67
N GLY A 30 -11.99 14.02 2.66
CA GLY A 30 -11.37 15.11 3.40
C GLY A 30 -10.18 14.65 4.24
N ILE A 31 -10.32 13.48 4.88
CA ILE A 31 -9.24 12.85 5.65
C ILE A 31 -8.08 12.45 4.72
N MET A 32 -8.38 11.74 3.63
CA MET A 32 -7.40 11.26 2.66
C MET A 32 -6.60 12.40 2.05
N SER A 33 -7.24 13.53 1.73
CA SER A 33 -6.51 14.71 1.25
C SER A 33 -5.40 15.13 2.20
N ARG A 34 -5.62 15.09 3.52
CA ARG A 34 -4.61 15.48 4.52
C ARG A 34 -3.56 14.41 4.74
N LEU A 35 -3.95 13.14 4.74
CA LEU A 35 -3.03 12.02 4.93
C LEU A 35 -2.07 11.91 3.73
N VAL A 36 -2.57 12.04 2.51
CA VAL A 36 -1.75 12.04 1.29
C VAL A 36 -0.74 13.19 1.29
N ASP A 37 -1.15 14.39 1.71
CA ASP A 37 -0.23 15.53 1.86
C ASP A 37 0.90 15.23 2.85
N ILE A 38 0.66 14.43 3.89
CA ILE A 38 1.70 14.02 4.86
C ILE A 38 2.63 12.96 4.28
N ILE A 39 2.09 11.94 3.60
CA ILE A 39 2.92 10.87 3.00
C ILE A 39 3.88 11.46 1.95
N GLY A 40 3.41 12.42 1.14
CA GLY A 40 4.25 13.06 0.12
C GLY A 40 5.28 14.07 0.65
N GLN A 41 5.30 14.38 1.95
CA GLN A 41 6.26 15.31 2.53
C GLN A 41 7.61 14.64 2.80
N LYS A 42 8.61 14.95 1.98
CA LYS A 42 9.99 14.45 2.14
C LYS A 42 10.66 14.80 3.48
N THR A 43 10.16 15.83 4.17
CA THR A 43 10.67 16.28 5.47
C THR A 43 9.84 15.76 6.65
N ALA A 44 8.79 14.97 6.40
CA ALA A 44 7.97 14.40 7.46
C ALA A 44 8.79 13.41 8.30
N ASP A 45 8.46 13.32 9.59
CA ASP A 45 9.08 12.36 10.48
C ASP A 45 8.71 10.93 10.04
N PRO A 46 9.68 10.00 9.91
CA PRO A 46 9.40 8.63 9.45
C PRO A 46 8.35 7.89 10.27
N LYS A 47 8.27 8.12 11.59
CA LYS A 47 7.27 7.48 12.46
C LYS A 47 5.87 8.01 12.19
N LEU A 48 5.75 9.29 11.82
CA LEU A 48 4.46 9.85 11.40
C LEU A 48 4.04 9.26 10.06
N VAL A 49 4.97 9.17 9.09
CA VAL A 49 4.67 8.55 7.79
C VAL A 49 4.22 7.10 7.97
N GLU A 50 4.93 6.31 8.78
CA GLU A 50 4.55 4.93 9.13
C GLU A 50 3.10 4.87 9.66
N ASN A 51 2.76 5.68 10.67
CA ASN A 51 1.41 5.69 11.23
C ASN A 51 0.34 6.16 10.24
N VAL A 52 0.66 7.13 9.39
CA VAL A 52 -0.24 7.59 8.34
C VAL A 52 -0.46 6.49 7.30
N CYS A 53 0.58 5.77 6.89
CA CYS A 53 0.45 4.65 5.95
C CYS A 53 -0.42 3.52 6.50
N ILE A 54 -0.27 3.19 7.79
CA ILE A 54 -1.14 2.24 8.49
C ILE A 54 -2.59 2.73 8.51
N THR A 55 -2.80 4.00 8.84
CA THR A 55 -4.13 4.63 8.87
C THR A 55 -4.80 4.60 7.50
N VAL A 56 -4.08 4.95 6.43
CA VAL A 56 -4.58 4.87 5.05
C VAL A 56 -4.94 3.43 4.68
N GLY A 57 -4.18 2.44 5.13
CA GLY A 57 -4.52 1.03 4.91
C GLY A 57 -5.80 0.60 5.62
N ARG A 58 -6.04 1.05 6.86
CA ARG A 58 -7.30 0.81 7.57
C ARG A 58 -8.49 1.47 6.85
N LEU A 59 -8.32 2.71 6.39
CA LEU A 59 -9.32 3.40 5.56
C LEU A 59 -9.57 2.69 4.23
N GLY A 60 -8.52 2.15 3.59
CA GLY A 60 -8.62 1.35 2.38
C GLY A 60 -9.33 0.03 2.59
N SER A 61 -9.24 -0.56 3.79
CA SER A 61 -10.02 -1.74 4.15
C SER A 61 -11.50 -1.41 4.36
N ALA A 62 -11.80 -0.28 5.01
CA ALA A 62 -13.17 0.12 5.31
C ALA A 62 -13.93 0.71 4.10
N CYS A 63 -13.25 1.50 3.26
CA CYS A 63 -13.84 2.29 2.18
C CYS A 63 -13.01 2.23 0.88
N PRO A 64 -12.70 1.04 0.35
CA PRO A 64 -11.79 0.91 -0.80
C PRO A 64 -12.28 1.64 -2.05
N GLU A 65 -13.59 1.60 -2.30
CA GLU A 65 -14.24 2.30 -3.43
C GLU A 65 -14.05 3.82 -3.39
N THR A 66 -13.94 4.41 -2.21
CA THR A 66 -13.73 5.85 -2.04
C THR A 66 -12.29 6.25 -2.30
N LEU A 67 -11.34 5.36 -1.99
CA LEU A 67 -9.90 5.61 -2.17
C LEU A 67 -9.44 5.33 -3.60
N ALA A 68 -10.03 4.33 -4.26
CA ALA A 68 -9.57 3.82 -5.54
C ALA A 68 -9.48 4.85 -6.69
N PRO A 69 -10.40 5.81 -6.85
CA PRO A 69 -10.32 6.80 -7.94
C PRO A 69 -9.06 7.65 -7.91
N ASP A 70 -8.59 8.01 -6.71
CA ASP A 70 -7.42 8.87 -6.52
C ASP A 70 -6.11 8.08 -6.31
N LEU A 71 -6.17 6.74 -6.36
CA LEU A 71 -5.01 5.87 -6.15
C LEU A 71 -3.74 6.29 -6.92
N PRO A 72 -3.79 6.66 -8.21
CA PRO A 72 -2.59 7.07 -8.95
C PRO A 72 -1.83 8.24 -8.30
N ARG A 73 -2.55 9.12 -7.58
CA ARG A 73 -1.97 10.33 -6.99
C ARG A 73 -1.04 10.03 -5.82
N TYR A 74 -1.31 8.97 -5.07
CA TYR A 74 -0.63 8.72 -3.79
C TYR A 74 -0.02 7.32 -3.67
N CYS A 75 -0.27 6.41 -4.63
CA CYS A 75 0.17 5.03 -4.54
C CYS A 75 1.68 4.89 -4.40
N SER A 76 2.47 5.66 -5.15
CA SER A 76 3.94 5.58 -5.08
C SER A 76 4.46 5.93 -3.68
N ASP A 77 4.09 7.10 -3.16
CA ASP A 77 4.56 7.56 -1.84
C ASP A 77 4.05 6.64 -0.72
N TRP A 78 2.82 6.13 -0.86
CA TRP A 78 2.26 5.19 0.11
C TRP A 78 3.03 3.86 0.10
N CYS A 79 3.36 3.33 -1.08
CA CYS A 79 4.18 2.11 -1.20
C CYS A 79 5.57 2.31 -0.59
N GLU A 80 6.19 3.47 -0.76
CA GLU A 80 7.47 3.80 -0.13
C GLU A 80 7.32 3.81 1.40
N GLY A 81 6.32 4.49 1.94
CA GLY A 81 6.05 4.49 3.38
C GLY A 81 5.78 3.09 3.96
N LEU A 82 5.10 2.21 3.22
CA LEU A 82 4.82 0.83 3.63
C LEU A 82 6.08 -0.04 3.77
N THR A 83 7.17 0.28 3.05
CA THR A 83 8.46 -0.41 3.24
C THR A 83 9.07 -0.18 4.62
N MET A 84 8.68 0.92 5.29
CA MET A 84 9.22 1.33 6.57
C MET A 84 8.47 0.75 7.77
N VAL A 85 7.28 0.19 7.56
CA VAL A 85 6.45 -0.38 8.63
C VAL A 85 7.11 -1.64 9.16
N ARG A 86 7.41 -1.66 10.47
CA ARG A 86 8.11 -2.79 11.11
C ARG A 86 7.19 -3.72 11.88
N ASP A 87 6.10 -3.20 12.42
CA ASP A 87 5.11 -4.03 13.09
C ASP A 87 4.42 -4.92 12.06
N ARG A 88 4.56 -6.24 12.20
CA ARG A 88 4.03 -7.22 11.25
C ARG A 88 2.52 -7.11 11.08
N THR A 89 1.78 -6.97 12.19
CA THR A 89 0.31 -6.96 12.19
C THR A 89 -0.20 -5.69 11.52
N GLU A 90 0.40 -4.55 11.83
CA GLU A 90 0.05 -3.28 11.19
C GLU A 90 0.46 -3.27 9.71
N LYS A 91 1.62 -3.84 9.37
CA LYS A 91 2.05 -4.01 7.98
C LYS A 91 1.03 -4.86 7.21
N GLU A 92 0.65 -6.01 7.75
CA GLU A 92 -0.36 -6.87 7.14
C GLU A 92 -1.68 -6.13 6.91
N ALA A 93 -2.21 -5.46 7.95
CA ALA A 93 -3.45 -4.69 7.86
C ALA A 93 -3.36 -3.59 6.79
N ALA A 94 -2.22 -2.89 6.72
CA ALA A 94 -2.02 -1.81 5.78
C ALA A 94 -1.97 -2.31 4.32
N PHE A 95 -1.25 -3.41 4.08
CA PHE A 95 -1.18 -4.04 2.76
C PHE A 95 -2.52 -4.69 2.35
N LYS A 96 -3.29 -5.26 3.28
CA LYS A 96 -4.66 -5.75 3.01
C LYS A 96 -5.53 -4.61 2.47
N GLY A 97 -5.47 -3.44 3.09
CA GLY A 97 -6.15 -2.24 2.61
C GLY A 97 -5.70 -1.80 1.22
N LEU A 98 -4.39 -1.74 0.99
CA LEU A 98 -3.82 -1.43 -0.33
C LEU A 98 -4.34 -2.39 -1.40
N CYS A 99 -4.30 -3.70 -1.15
CA CYS A 99 -4.80 -4.71 -2.07
C CYS A 99 -6.29 -4.53 -2.40
N LEU A 100 -7.12 -4.21 -1.40
CA LEU A 100 -8.54 -3.94 -1.63
C LEU A 100 -8.74 -2.71 -2.52
N VAL A 101 -8.04 -1.60 -2.24
CA VAL A 101 -8.13 -0.38 -3.06
C VAL A 101 -7.69 -0.66 -4.51
N ILE A 102 -6.58 -1.39 -4.71
CA ILE A 102 -6.09 -1.76 -6.05
C ILE A 102 -7.12 -2.60 -6.79
N ARG A 103 -7.81 -3.55 -6.13
CA ARG A 103 -8.84 -4.36 -6.79
C ARG A 103 -9.99 -3.53 -7.37
N HIS A 104 -10.28 -2.36 -6.78
CA HIS A 104 -11.28 -1.42 -7.29
C HIS A 104 -10.74 -0.49 -8.40
N ASN A 105 -9.42 -0.29 -8.49
CA ASN A 105 -8.78 0.43 -9.60
C ASN A 105 -7.41 -0.18 -9.96
N PRO A 106 -7.36 -1.31 -10.68
CA PRO A 106 -6.10 -1.99 -10.97
C PRO A 106 -5.20 -1.19 -11.91
N SER A 107 -5.79 -0.41 -12.81
CA SER A 107 -5.05 0.52 -13.68
C SER A 107 -4.37 1.64 -12.90
N GLY A 108 -4.84 1.93 -11.68
CA GLY A 108 -4.35 3.04 -10.88
C GLY A 108 -2.93 2.89 -10.34
N ILE A 109 -2.35 1.68 -10.44
CA ILE A 109 -0.99 1.41 -9.98
C ILE A 109 0.04 1.24 -11.09
N LEU A 110 -0.36 1.31 -12.37
CA LEU A 110 0.56 1.03 -13.49
C LEU A 110 1.78 1.95 -13.49
N ASP A 111 1.60 3.24 -13.20
CA ASP A 111 2.70 4.21 -13.10
C ASP A 111 3.49 4.09 -11.79
N SER A 112 2.93 3.42 -10.78
CA SER A 112 3.54 3.17 -9.47
C SER A 112 4.02 1.72 -9.31
N LEU A 113 4.08 0.95 -10.39
CA LEU A 113 4.33 -0.49 -10.35
C LEU A 113 5.68 -0.82 -9.69
N GLY A 114 6.73 -0.05 -9.99
CA GLY A 114 8.04 -0.22 -9.35
C GLY A 114 7.98 -0.02 -7.84
N SER A 115 7.27 1.00 -7.37
CA SER A 115 7.08 1.28 -5.95
C SER A 115 6.27 0.17 -5.27
N PHE A 116 5.21 -0.31 -5.92
CA PHE A 116 4.43 -1.45 -5.43
C PHE A 116 5.27 -2.73 -5.33
N CYS A 117 6.07 -3.05 -6.35
CA CYS A 117 6.99 -4.18 -6.34
C CYS A 117 8.01 -4.09 -5.20
N ARG A 118 8.55 -2.90 -4.92
CA ARG A 118 9.43 -2.67 -3.76
C ARG A 118 8.72 -2.86 -2.43
N ALA A 119 7.47 -2.38 -2.32
CA ALA A 119 6.64 -2.57 -1.13
C ALA A 119 6.38 -4.06 -0.87
N VAL A 120 5.96 -4.83 -1.88
CA VAL A 120 5.80 -6.28 -1.79
C VAL A 120 7.13 -6.97 -1.44
N GLY A 121 8.22 -6.54 -2.07
CA GLY A 121 9.57 -7.00 -1.79
C GLY A 121 10.04 -6.79 -0.35
N SER A 122 9.49 -5.79 0.35
CA SER A 122 9.83 -5.53 1.76
C SER A 122 9.31 -6.60 2.74
N TRP A 123 8.56 -7.59 2.25
CA TRP A 123 8.22 -8.82 3.00
C TRP A 123 9.28 -9.91 2.84
N HIS A 124 10.28 -9.72 1.97
CA HIS A 124 11.48 -10.55 1.94
C HIS A 124 12.44 -10.08 3.04
N ASP A 125 12.16 -10.50 4.27
CA ASP A 125 12.91 -10.13 5.47
C ASP A 125 13.75 -11.34 5.97
N PRO A 126 14.96 -11.11 6.50
CA PRO A 126 15.74 -12.17 7.16
C PRO A 126 15.08 -12.69 8.45
N ASP A 127 14.20 -11.92 9.09
CA ASP A 127 13.46 -12.33 10.28
C ASP A 127 12.37 -13.36 9.91
N PRO A 128 12.42 -14.60 10.44
CA PRO A 128 11.43 -15.62 10.16
C PRO A 128 10.02 -15.28 10.65
N GLU A 129 9.87 -14.34 11.58
CA GLU A 129 8.55 -13.85 12.01
C GLU A 129 7.94 -12.88 10.99
N MET A 130 8.77 -12.19 10.20
CA MET A 130 8.36 -11.22 9.17
C MET A 130 8.05 -11.89 7.83
N THR A 131 7.20 -12.92 7.86
CA THR A 131 6.75 -13.65 6.67
C THR A 131 5.41 -13.13 6.15
N VAL A 132 5.28 -13.10 4.83
CA VAL A 132 4.03 -12.74 4.15
C VAL A 132 2.93 -13.76 4.49
N PRO A 133 1.76 -13.33 5.01
CA PRO A 133 0.63 -14.22 5.23
C PRO A 133 0.10 -14.83 3.92
N PRO A 134 -0.38 -16.09 3.91
CA PRO A 134 -0.82 -16.75 2.68
C PRO A 134 -1.88 -15.98 1.89
N GLU A 135 -2.92 -15.48 2.56
CA GLU A 135 -3.99 -14.68 1.92
C GLU A 135 -3.44 -13.41 1.26
N LEU A 136 -2.45 -12.78 1.89
CA LEU A 136 -1.83 -11.57 1.36
C LEU A 136 -0.91 -11.90 0.17
N ALA A 137 -0.20 -13.03 0.23
CA ALA A 137 0.61 -13.51 -0.88
C ALA A 137 -0.25 -13.82 -2.13
N GLU A 138 -1.42 -14.43 -1.94
CA GLU A 138 -2.40 -14.65 -3.01
C GLU A 138 -2.89 -13.33 -3.61
N ALA A 139 -3.20 -12.33 -2.77
CA ALA A 139 -3.60 -11.01 -3.24
C ALA A 139 -2.50 -10.31 -4.05
N PHE A 140 -1.25 -10.36 -3.58
CA PHE A 140 -0.09 -9.84 -4.33
C PHE A 140 0.07 -10.53 -5.68
N GLN A 141 -0.04 -11.86 -5.71
CA GLN A 141 0.01 -12.61 -6.96
C GLN A 141 -1.07 -12.16 -7.94
N GLN A 142 -2.33 -12.09 -7.51
CA GLN A 142 -3.45 -11.69 -8.37
C GLN A 142 -3.26 -10.28 -8.93
N ILE A 143 -2.82 -9.34 -8.11
CA ILE A 143 -2.56 -7.96 -8.51
C ILE A 143 -1.43 -7.89 -9.53
N LEU A 144 -0.29 -8.54 -9.26
CA LEU A 144 0.85 -8.53 -10.17
C LEU A 144 0.51 -9.15 -11.54
N GLN A 145 -0.25 -10.25 -11.56
CA GLN A 145 -0.72 -10.86 -12.81
C GLN A 145 -1.69 -9.95 -13.58
N THR A 146 -2.58 -9.25 -12.87
CA THR A 146 -3.49 -8.27 -13.47
C THR A 146 -2.71 -7.12 -14.09
N CYS A 147 -1.75 -6.56 -13.36
CA CYS A 147 -0.88 -5.48 -13.85
C CYS A 147 -0.10 -5.91 -15.08
N LYS A 148 0.46 -7.12 -15.07
CA LYS A 148 1.16 -7.68 -16.22
C LYS A 148 0.27 -7.79 -17.45
N THR A 149 -0.95 -8.30 -17.28
CA THR A 149 -1.93 -8.40 -18.36
C THR A 149 -2.28 -7.04 -18.94
N GLN A 150 -2.43 -6.01 -18.09
CA GLN A 150 -2.74 -4.64 -18.53
C GLN A 150 -1.55 -3.89 -19.14
N ALA A 151 -0.33 -4.14 -18.63
CA ALA A 151 0.89 -3.51 -19.14
C ALA A 151 1.31 -4.08 -20.49
N GLY A 152 1.01 -5.36 -20.76
CA GLY A 152 1.37 -6.05 -21.99
C GLY A 152 2.87 -6.00 -22.25
N ASP A 153 3.27 -5.63 -23.47
CA ASP A 153 4.67 -5.54 -23.89
C ASP A 153 5.51 -4.57 -23.03
N ARG A 154 4.86 -3.59 -22.40
CA ARG A 154 5.52 -2.60 -21.52
C ARG A 154 5.91 -3.19 -20.16
N TRP A 155 5.40 -4.36 -19.78
CA TRP A 155 5.68 -4.99 -18.50
C TRP A 155 7.19 -5.22 -18.29
N VAL A 156 7.85 -5.82 -19.28
CA VAL A 156 9.27 -6.17 -19.18
C VAL A 156 10.14 -4.92 -19.06
N GLU A 157 9.81 -3.87 -19.82
CA GLU A 157 10.52 -2.59 -19.77
C GLU A 157 10.33 -1.91 -18.41
N ALA A 158 9.09 -1.84 -17.91
CA ALA A 158 8.79 -1.24 -16.60
C ALA A 158 9.49 -1.98 -15.46
N MET A 159 9.46 -3.32 -15.47
CA MET A 159 10.15 -4.13 -14.46
C MET A 159 11.67 -3.93 -14.50
N ARG A 160 12.28 -3.89 -15.69
CA ARG A 160 13.74 -3.66 -15.81
C ARG A 160 14.16 -2.26 -15.39
N ARG A 161 13.31 -1.26 -15.63
CA ARG A 161 13.60 0.14 -15.30
C ARG A 161 13.46 0.42 -13.81
N ASP A 162 12.40 -0.09 -13.18
CA ASP A 162 11.97 0.38 -11.86
C ASP A 162 12.18 -0.65 -10.72
N VAL A 163 12.54 -1.90 -11.06
CA VAL A 163 12.73 -3.01 -10.11
C VAL A 163 14.14 -3.57 -10.22
N ALA A 164 14.86 -3.61 -9.09
CA ALA A 164 16.21 -4.18 -9.03
C ALA A 164 16.20 -5.68 -9.40
N TYR A 165 17.30 -6.17 -10.00
CA TYR A 165 17.38 -7.54 -10.51
C TYR A 165 17.06 -8.61 -9.46
N ASP A 166 17.63 -8.51 -8.26
CA ASP A 166 17.41 -9.49 -7.19
C ASP A 166 15.95 -9.50 -6.72
N LEU A 167 15.35 -8.32 -6.62
CA LEU A 167 13.93 -8.18 -6.30
C LEU A 167 13.04 -8.77 -7.39
N HIS A 168 13.37 -8.55 -8.67
CA HIS A 168 12.66 -9.14 -9.78
C HIS A 168 12.70 -10.69 -9.72
N ASP A 169 13.87 -11.28 -9.49
CA ASP A 169 14.00 -12.75 -9.35
C ASP A 169 13.19 -13.29 -8.17
N TYR A 170 13.23 -12.61 -7.01
CA TYR A 170 12.36 -12.94 -5.87
C TYR A 170 10.87 -12.91 -6.25
N LEU A 171 10.41 -11.83 -6.90
CA LEU A 171 9.00 -11.68 -7.26
C LEU A 171 8.56 -12.75 -8.27
N VAL A 172 9.41 -13.10 -9.24
CA VAL A 172 9.15 -14.17 -10.21
C VAL A 172 9.03 -15.53 -9.53
N ARG A 173 9.96 -15.86 -8.62
CA ARG A 173 9.96 -17.15 -7.91
C ARG A 173 8.77 -17.28 -6.96
N THR A 174 8.48 -16.23 -6.21
CA THR A 174 7.44 -16.24 -5.17
C THR A 174 6.03 -16.13 -5.77
N TYR A 175 5.80 -15.20 -6.70
CA TYR A 175 4.47 -14.87 -7.20
C TYR A 175 4.18 -15.39 -8.62
N ARG A 176 5.13 -16.11 -9.23
CA ARG A 176 4.99 -16.79 -10.55
C ARG A 176 4.65 -15.83 -11.70
N ILE A 177 5.27 -14.66 -11.72
CA ILE A 177 4.98 -13.58 -12.69
C ILE A 177 5.79 -13.64 -14.01
N GLN A 178 6.25 -14.85 -14.42
CA GLN A 178 7.13 -15.13 -15.59
C GLN A 178 6.71 -14.48 -16.90
#